data_AF-A0A4U7JBU4-F1
#
_entry.id   AF-A0A4U7JBU4-F1
#
_cell.length_a   1.000
_cell.length_b   1.000
_cell.length_c   1.000
_cell.angle_alpha   90.00
_cell.angle_beta   90.00
_cell.angle_gamma   90.00
#
_symmetry.space_group_name_H-M   'P 1'
#
loop_
_entity.id
_entity.type
_entity.pdbx_description
1 polymer ?
#
loop_
_entity_poly.entity_id
_entity_poly.type
_entity_poly.pdbx_seq_one_letter_code
_entity_poly.pdbx_strand_id
1 'polypeptide(L)'
;MEQDRIVELIKNAGTDAFFVGGANDDQVVEIEKQLNIQLPNSYKWFLKNYGHGSLSGVFIIGVGKDKSLVCVKETERRRDLGLPNKFLVIENCDEWQFCLDTGNMKDGECPIVEWEKGVTGKRIFQNFYKYIIQRFSESLENMGRFDFLKEYIFEDPKDKDIWNNKNVFFRLNHNDIHDYESKLGRKFPRELKDFFVEVGYGFLRCDVNDYINRIDLK
;
A
#
# COMPACT_ATOMS: atom_id res chain seq x y z
N MET A 1 12.53 20.85 2.20
CA MET A 1 12.83 20.21 0.89
C MET A 1 12.00 18.93 0.77
N GLU A 2 11.89 18.28 -0.40
CA GLU A 2 11.04 17.07 -0.53
C GLU A 2 11.35 15.97 0.50
N GLN A 3 12.64 15.75 0.79
CA GLN A 3 13.09 14.78 1.79
C GLN A 3 12.53 15.05 3.19
N ASP A 4 12.55 16.30 3.64
CA ASP A 4 12.02 16.69 4.95
C ASP A 4 10.52 16.36 5.06
N ARG A 5 9.77 16.63 3.98
CA ARG A 5 8.34 16.30 3.92
C ARG A 5 8.09 14.80 3.97
N ILE A 6 8.91 14.00 3.31
CA ILE A 6 8.82 12.52 3.37
C ILE A 6 9.11 12.03 4.79
N VAL A 7 10.17 12.54 5.42
CA VAL A 7 10.52 12.21 6.81
C VAL A 7 9.39 12.59 7.76
N GLU A 8 8.76 13.75 7.57
CA GLU A 8 7.61 14.19 8.34
C GLU A 8 6.39 13.27 8.16
N LEU A 9 6.03 12.93 6.93
CA LEU A 9 4.94 11.98 6.64
C LEU A 9 5.17 10.62 7.31
N ILE A 10 6.38 10.09 7.22
CA ILE A 10 6.75 8.81 7.85
C ILE A 10 6.67 8.89 9.38
N LYS A 11 7.14 9.98 9.98
CA LYS A 11 7.02 10.20 11.43
C LYS A 11 5.57 10.31 11.88
N ASN A 12 4.74 11.05 11.14
CA ASN A 12 3.33 11.26 11.47
C ASN A 12 2.49 10.00 11.31
N ALA A 13 2.86 9.10 10.39
CA ALA A 13 2.22 7.81 10.23
C ALA A 13 2.43 6.88 11.43
N GLY A 14 3.47 7.11 12.25
CA GLY A 14 3.73 6.30 13.44
C GLY A 14 3.82 4.81 13.15
N THR A 15 2.92 4.03 13.72
CA THR A 15 2.85 2.56 13.56
C THR A 15 2.27 2.11 12.22
N ASP A 16 1.78 3.02 11.37
CA ASP A 16 1.32 2.74 9.99
C ASP A 16 2.45 2.85 8.96
N ALA A 17 3.66 3.18 9.40
CA ALA A 17 4.88 3.12 8.61
C ALA A 17 5.76 1.94 9.02
N PHE A 18 6.26 1.20 8.03
CA PHE A 18 7.19 0.10 8.23
C PHE A 18 8.29 0.16 7.17
N PHE A 19 9.55 0.23 7.58
CA PHE A 19 10.70 0.20 6.67
C PHE A 19 11.77 -0.74 7.18
N VAL A 20 12.47 -1.41 6.27
CA VAL A 20 13.40 -2.49 6.61
C VAL A 20 14.83 -2.02 6.89
N GLY A 21 15.12 -0.75 6.60
CA GLY A 21 16.44 -0.14 6.79
C GLY A 21 17.22 -0.02 5.48
N GLY A 22 18.20 0.89 5.49
CA GLY A 22 18.92 1.33 4.29
C GLY A 22 19.74 0.26 3.57
N ALA A 23 19.73 0.33 2.24
CA ALA A 23 20.66 -0.35 1.36
C ALA A 23 22.04 0.34 1.37
N ASN A 24 23.11 -0.44 1.22
CA ASN A 24 24.46 0.11 1.05
C ASN A 24 24.75 0.45 -0.43
N ASP A 25 25.89 1.10 -0.67
CA ASP A 25 26.30 1.50 -2.03
C ASP A 25 26.48 0.31 -2.98
N ASP A 26 27.04 -0.80 -2.49
CA ASP A 26 27.25 -2.01 -3.30
C ASP A 26 25.92 -2.58 -3.81
N GLN A 27 24.87 -2.57 -2.99
CA GLN A 27 23.53 -3.01 -3.39
C GLN A 27 22.92 -2.09 -4.44
N VAL A 28 23.13 -0.77 -4.31
CA VAL A 28 22.65 0.21 -5.32
C VAL A 28 23.35 -0.03 -6.66
N VAL A 29 24.68 -0.21 -6.65
CA VAL A 29 25.48 -0.52 -7.84
C VAL A 29 25.05 -1.84 -8.46
N GLU A 30 24.78 -2.86 -7.65
CA GLU A 30 24.36 -4.16 -8.13
C GLU A 30 22.96 -4.11 -8.78
N ILE A 31 22.02 -3.31 -8.27
CA ILE A 31 20.72 -3.08 -8.93
C ILE A 31 20.93 -2.45 -10.32
N GLU A 32 21.73 -1.38 -10.41
CA GLU A 32 22.03 -0.70 -11.68
C GLU A 32 22.65 -1.66 -12.69
N LYS A 33 23.60 -2.49 -12.23
CA LYS A 33 24.29 -3.49 -13.05
C LYS A 33 23.37 -4.62 -13.52
N GLN A 34 22.60 -5.25 -12.62
CA GLN A 34 21.74 -6.39 -12.98
C GLN A 34 20.62 -5.96 -13.96
N LEU A 35 20.05 -4.78 -13.76
CA LEU A 35 18.97 -4.29 -14.61
C LEU A 35 19.46 -3.52 -15.84
N ASN A 36 20.76 -3.21 -15.92
CA ASN A 36 21.40 -2.37 -16.94
C ASN A 36 20.71 -1.01 -17.10
N ILE A 37 20.56 -0.29 -15.99
CA ILE A 37 19.91 1.02 -15.90
C ILE A 37 20.71 1.95 -14.98
N GLN A 38 20.41 3.24 -15.03
CA GLN A 38 20.83 4.19 -14.01
C GLN A 38 19.65 4.54 -13.11
N LEU A 39 19.85 4.52 -11.79
CA LEU A 39 18.82 4.88 -10.82
C LEU A 39 18.79 6.40 -10.58
N PRO A 40 17.59 6.99 -10.48
CA PRO A 40 17.46 8.40 -10.15
C PRO A 40 17.93 8.68 -8.71
N ASN A 41 18.42 9.88 -8.46
CA ASN A 41 19.00 10.27 -7.18
C ASN A 41 17.99 10.15 -6.02
N SER A 42 16.74 10.51 -6.27
CA SER A 42 15.64 10.39 -5.31
C SER A 42 15.34 8.95 -4.89
N TYR A 43 15.37 7.99 -5.81
CA TYR A 43 15.19 6.58 -5.47
C TYR A 43 16.42 6.00 -4.76
N LYS A 44 17.64 6.37 -5.18
CA LYS A 44 18.87 5.99 -4.44
C LYS A 44 18.85 6.49 -3.00
N TRP A 45 18.39 7.72 -2.77
CA TRP A 45 18.20 8.25 -1.42
C TRP A 45 17.20 7.40 -0.63
N PHE A 46 16.07 7.01 -1.22
CA PHE A 46 15.10 6.16 -0.55
C PHE A 46 15.68 4.80 -0.19
N LEU A 47 16.35 4.13 -1.14
CA LEU A 47 17.03 2.86 -0.89
C LEU A 47 18.00 2.98 0.29
N LYS A 48 18.85 4.02 0.31
CA LYS A 48 19.87 4.20 1.35
C LYS A 48 19.32 4.51 2.74
N ASN A 49 18.13 5.10 2.85
CA ASN A 49 17.54 5.48 4.14
C ASN A 49 16.52 4.45 4.64
N TYR A 50 15.76 3.85 3.73
CA TYR A 50 14.58 3.04 4.07
C TYR A 50 14.65 1.62 3.50
N GLY A 51 15.41 1.43 2.42
CA GLY A 51 15.55 0.16 1.70
C GLY A 51 14.29 -0.22 0.95
N HIS A 52 13.29 -0.65 1.69
CA HIS A 52 12.03 -1.21 1.23
C HIS A 52 11.01 -1.04 2.37
N GLY A 53 9.74 -0.81 2.05
CA GLY A 53 8.74 -0.67 3.10
C GLY A 53 7.44 -0.05 2.65
N SER A 54 6.63 0.33 3.62
CA SER A 54 5.29 0.85 3.40
C SER A 54 4.91 1.97 4.34
N LEU A 55 3.93 2.75 3.90
CA LEU A 55 3.22 3.72 4.72
C LEU A 55 1.74 3.67 4.35
N SER A 56 0.87 3.41 5.33
CA SER A 56 -0.59 3.34 5.17
C SER A 56 -1.03 2.55 3.92
N GLY A 57 -0.50 1.33 3.77
CA GLY A 57 -0.82 0.43 2.66
C GLY A 57 -0.14 0.76 1.31
N VAL A 58 0.58 1.88 1.17
CA VAL A 58 1.43 2.14 0.00
C VAL A 58 2.76 1.44 0.19
N PHE A 59 3.09 0.49 -0.68
CA PHE A 59 4.26 -0.37 -0.54
C PHE A 59 5.32 -0.06 -1.60
N ILE A 60 6.45 0.49 -1.18
CA ILE A 60 7.56 0.86 -2.04
C ILE A 60 8.60 -0.26 -2.05
N ILE A 61 8.79 -0.83 -3.24
CA ILE A 61 9.69 -1.93 -3.51
C ILE A 61 11.12 -1.38 -3.64
N GLY A 62 12.03 -1.94 -2.85
CA GLY A 62 13.48 -1.72 -2.97
C GLY A 62 14.28 -2.91 -2.47
N VAL A 63 15.18 -2.70 -1.51
CA VAL A 63 16.06 -3.74 -0.93
C VAL A 63 15.50 -4.28 0.38
N GLY A 64 15.33 -5.60 0.47
CA GLY A 64 14.78 -6.28 1.64
C GLY A 64 15.73 -6.36 2.83
N LYS A 65 15.18 -6.65 4.02
CA LYS A 65 15.94 -6.79 5.28
C LYS A 65 17.02 -7.88 5.20
N ASP A 66 16.75 -8.94 4.46
CA ASP A 66 17.66 -10.05 4.17
C ASP A 66 18.71 -9.71 3.10
N LYS A 67 18.80 -8.42 2.72
CA LYS A 67 19.66 -7.86 1.67
C LYS A 67 19.26 -8.27 0.25
N SER A 68 18.11 -8.93 0.07
CA SER A 68 17.63 -9.29 -1.26
C SER A 68 17.24 -8.05 -2.08
N LEU A 69 17.60 -8.06 -3.37
CA LEU A 69 17.24 -7.00 -4.31
C LEU A 69 15.81 -7.23 -4.82
N VAL A 70 14.81 -6.98 -3.95
CA VAL A 70 13.39 -7.28 -4.25
C VAL A 70 12.92 -6.52 -5.50
N CYS A 71 13.35 -5.27 -5.68
CA CYS A 71 13.04 -4.49 -6.88
C CYS A 71 13.57 -5.14 -8.17
N VAL A 72 14.73 -5.79 -8.14
CA VAL A 72 15.27 -6.52 -9.30
C VAL A 72 14.39 -7.71 -9.62
N LYS A 73 14.13 -8.59 -8.63
CA LYS A 73 13.31 -9.79 -8.82
C LYS A 73 11.92 -9.47 -9.36
N GLU A 74 11.27 -8.44 -8.80
CA GLU A 74 9.94 -8.05 -9.27
C GLU A 74 9.99 -7.43 -10.67
N THR A 75 11.01 -6.60 -10.96
CA THR A 75 11.20 -6.03 -12.31
C THR A 75 11.41 -7.13 -13.35
N GLU A 76 12.25 -8.11 -13.07
CA GLU A 76 12.49 -9.26 -13.97
C GLU A 76 11.21 -10.07 -14.21
N ARG A 77 10.45 -10.36 -13.16
CA ARG A 77 9.15 -11.05 -13.29
C ARG A 77 8.18 -10.29 -14.19
N ARG A 78 8.19 -8.95 -14.14
CA ARG A 78 7.37 -8.12 -15.03
C ARG A 78 7.94 -8.02 -16.45
N ARG A 79 9.26 -8.11 -16.63
CA ARG A 79 9.90 -8.20 -17.97
C ARG A 79 9.47 -9.46 -18.71
N ASP A 80 9.28 -10.59 -18.02
CA ASP A 80 8.70 -11.81 -18.61
C ASP A 80 7.27 -11.59 -19.16
N LEU A 81 6.58 -10.56 -18.67
CA LEU A 81 5.24 -10.15 -19.11
C LEU A 81 5.27 -8.98 -20.12
N GLY A 82 6.45 -8.56 -20.56
CA GLY A 82 6.63 -7.51 -21.56
C GLY A 82 6.95 -6.12 -21.00
N LEU A 83 7.33 -5.99 -19.72
CA LEU A 83 7.81 -4.72 -19.17
C LEU A 83 9.08 -4.27 -19.93
N PRO A 84 9.14 -3.03 -20.45
CA PRO A 84 10.33 -2.51 -21.11
C PRO A 84 11.58 -2.52 -20.21
N ASN A 85 12.76 -2.85 -20.77
CA ASN A 85 14.01 -2.93 -20.01
C ASN A 85 14.40 -1.62 -19.30
N LYS A 86 13.98 -0.48 -19.85
CA LYS A 86 14.19 0.86 -19.28
C LYS A 86 13.29 1.17 -18.07
N PHE A 87 12.39 0.28 -17.69
CA PHE A 87 11.50 0.45 -16.54
C PHE A 87 12.00 -0.37 -15.35
N LEU A 88 11.93 0.21 -14.15
CA LEU A 88 12.11 -0.49 -12.87
C LEU A 88 10.81 -0.38 -12.07
N VAL A 89 10.31 -1.51 -11.57
CA VAL A 89 9.07 -1.57 -10.77
C VAL A 89 9.34 -1.09 -9.33
N ILE A 90 8.57 -0.11 -8.87
CA ILE A 90 8.68 0.47 -7.52
C ILE A 90 7.43 0.28 -6.65
N GLU A 91 6.27 -0.01 -7.24
CA GLU A 91 5.05 -0.41 -6.52
C GLU A 91 4.28 -1.38 -7.40
N ASN A 92 3.80 -2.47 -6.80
CA ASN A 92 2.95 -3.45 -7.46
C ASN A 92 1.51 -3.23 -6.99
N CYS A 93 0.63 -2.85 -7.92
CA CYS A 93 -0.81 -2.66 -7.70
C CYS A 93 -1.60 -3.74 -8.44
N ASP A 94 -1.13 -4.99 -8.36
CA ASP A 94 -1.68 -6.18 -8.99
C ASP A 94 -1.78 -6.12 -10.53
N GLU A 95 -2.86 -5.57 -11.08
CA GLU A 95 -3.08 -5.44 -12.51
C GLU A 95 -2.17 -4.40 -13.16
N TRP A 96 -1.81 -3.33 -12.44
CA TRP A 96 -0.87 -2.30 -12.90
C TRP A 96 0.31 -2.12 -11.95
N GLN A 97 1.36 -1.47 -12.44
CA GLN A 97 2.59 -1.23 -11.70
C GLN A 97 3.03 0.22 -11.87
N PHE A 98 3.55 0.82 -10.80
CA PHE A 98 4.31 2.06 -10.93
C PHE A 98 5.78 1.75 -11.16
N CYS A 99 6.34 2.40 -12.17
CA CYS A 99 7.70 2.15 -12.62
C CYS A 99 8.48 3.46 -12.77
N LEU A 100 9.77 3.43 -12.45
CA LEU A 100 10.73 4.46 -12.88
C LEU A 100 11.00 4.27 -14.38
N ASP A 101 10.80 5.31 -15.19
CA ASP A 101 11.19 5.32 -16.61
C ASP A 101 12.62 5.83 -16.78
N THR A 102 13.61 4.99 -16.45
CA THR A 102 15.03 5.36 -16.44
C THR A 102 15.59 5.69 -17.82
N GLY A 103 14.89 5.30 -18.89
CA GLY A 103 15.22 5.71 -20.25
C GLY A 103 14.92 7.19 -20.55
N ASN A 104 14.26 7.90 -19.63
CA ASN A 104 13.94 9.33 -19.75
C ASN A 104 14.54 10.13 -18.57
N MET A 105 15.83 9.92 -18.33
CA MET A 105 16.58 10.62 -17.27
C MET A 105 16.86 12.09 -17.65
N LYS A 106 16.64 13.00 -16.71
CA LYS A 106 16.98 14.43 -16.80
C LYS A 106 17.45 14.92 -15.43
N ASP A 107 18.60 15.57 -15.38
CA ASP A 107 19.18 16.15 -14.16
C ASP A 107 19.29 15.16 -12.98
N GLY A 108 19.55 13.88 -13.30
CA GLY A 108 19.66 12.80 -12.31
C GLY A 108 18.33 12.25 -11.80
N GLU A 109 17.20 12.64 -12.39
CA GLU A 109 15.86 12.16 -12.06
C GLU A 109 15.13 11.62 -13.30
N CYS A 110 14.14 10.76 -13.09
CA CYS A 110 13.31 10.23 -14.17
C CYS A 110 11.83 10.18 -13.78
N PRO A 111 10.91 10.22 -14.76
CA PRO A 111 9.48 10.19 -14.45
C PRO A 111 9.03 8.83 -13.94
N ILE A 112 7.88 8.84 -13.26
CA ILE A 112 7.16 7.62 -12.89
C ILE A 112 6.05 7.40 -13.90
N VAL A 113 5.96 6.17 -14.39
CA VAL A 113 4.92 5.70 -15.31
C VAL A 113 4.07 4.64 -14.63
N GLU A 114 2.79 4.62 -14.96
CA GLU A 114 1.94 3.45 -14.74
C GLU A 114 2.13 2.50 -15.92
N TRP A 115 2.39 1.24 -15.66
CA TRP A 115 2.51 0.19 -16.66
C TRP A 115 1.48 -0.90 -16.40
N GLU A 116 0.80 -1.30 -17.46
CA GLU A 116 -0.09 -2.46 -17.53
C GLU A 116 0.30 -3.28 -18.75
N LYS A 117 0.14 -4.59 -18.68
CA LYS A 117 0.46 -5.49 -19.79
C LYS A 117 -0.32 -5.09 -21.05
N GLY A 118 0.39 -4.85 -22.14
CA GLY A 118 -0.21 -4.48 -23.44
C GLY A 118 -0.60 -3.01 -23.56
N VAL A 119 -0.39 -2.20 -22.52
CA VAL A 119 -0.64 -0.75 -22.53
C VAL A 119 0.69 0.00 -22.50
N THR A 120 0.78 1.10 -23.26
CA THR A 120 1.94 1.98 -23.20
C THR A 120 1.90 2.79 -21.92
N GLY A 121 3.00 2.78 -21.16
CA GLY A 121 3.01 3.39 -19.84
C GLY A 121 2.70 4.90 -19.86
N LYS A 122 1.74 5.32 -19.03
CA LYS A 122 1.33 6.71 -18.91
C LYS A 122 2.21 7.40 -17.88
N ARG A 123 2.86 8.52 -18.24
CA ARG A 123 3.62 9.33 -17.28
C ARG A 123 2.66 9.99 -16.29
N ILE A 124 2.89 9.75 -15.01
CA ILE A 124 2.06 10.28 -13.93
C ILE A 124 2.83 11.29 -13.09
N PHE A 125 4.10 11.00 -12.77
CA PHE A 125 4.92 11.87 -11.91
C PHE A 125 6.24 12.26 -12.55
N GLN A 126 6.76 13.43 -12.20
CA GLN A 126 8.01 13.96 -12.74
C GLN A 126 9.25 13.29 -12.15
N ASN A 127 9.19 12.86 -10.89
CA ASN A 127 10.26 12.15 -10.20
C ASN A 127 9.70 11.33 -9.03
N PHE A 128 10.55 10.50 -8.45
CA PHE A 128 10.16 9.59 -7.37
C PHE A 128 9.76 10.33 -6.09
N TYR A 129 10.38 11.47 -5.74
CA TYR A 129 9.96 12.25 -4.56
C TYR A 129 8.52 12.74 -4.66
N LYS A 130 8.12 13.30 -5.81
CA LYS A 130 6.74 13.76 -6.03
C LYS A 130 5.76 12.61 -5.93
N TYR A 131 6.11 11.46 -6.49
CA TYR A 131 5.33 10.25 -6.40
C TYR A 131 5.13 9.81 -4.94
N ILE A 132 6.19 9.57 -4.16
CA ILE A 132 6.02 9.07 -2.79
C ILE A 132 5.34 10.09 -1.87
N ILE A 133 5.60 11.39 -2.05
CA ILE A 133 4.91 12.44 -1.27
C ILE A 133 3.41 12.37 -1.53
N GLN A 134 3.00 12.32 -2.81
CA GLN A 134 1.58 12.28 -3.15
C GLN A 134 0.94 10.97 -2.69
N ARG A 135 1.55 9.82 -2.97
CA ARG A 135 1.03 8.50 -2.56
C ARG A 135 0.87 8.42 -1.04
N PHE A 136 1.87 8.84 -0.28
CA PHE A 136 1.82 8.82 1.18
C PHE A 136 0.79 9.81 1.74
N SER A 137 0.76 11.05 1.24
CA SER A 137 -0.26 12.03 1.66
C SER A 137 -1.67 11.52 1.39
N GLU A 138 -1.94 11.05 0.17
CA GLU A 138 -3.22 10.45 -0.19
C GLU A 138 -3.54 9.28 0.74
N SER A 139 -2.61 8.36 0.97
CA SER A 139 -2.84 7.19 1.83
C SER A 139 -3.17 7.53 3.30
N LEU A 140 -2.64 8.64 3.82
CA LEU A 140 -2.91 9.09 5.19
C LEU A 140 -4.23 9.84 5.29
N GLU A 141 -4.53 10.74 4.35
CA GLU A 141 -5.85 11.39 4.25
C GLU A 141 -6.95 10.32 4.14
N ASN A 142 -6.63 9.29 3.37
CA ASN A 142 -7.46 8.15 3.14
C ASN A 142 -7.61 7.20 4.33
N MET A 143 -6.76 7.29 5.35
CA MET A 143 -6.93 6.52 6.58
C MET A 143 -8.13 7.04 7.39
N GLY A 144 -8.48 8.33 7.23
CA GLY A 144 -9.75 8.88 7.70
C GLY A 144 -10.97 8.49 6.84
N ARG A 145 -10.82 7.71 5.76
CA ARG A 145 -11.90 7.45 4.79
C ARG A 145 -13.08 6.70 5.35
N PHE A 146 -13.00 5.99 6.47
CA PHE A 146 -14.19 5.30 6.94
C PHE A 146 -15.25 6.22 7.53
N ASP A 147 -15.02 7.53 7.56
CA ASP A 147 -16.04 8.52 7.90
C ASP A 147 -17.35 8.32 7.13
N PHE A 148 -17.30 7.97 5.83
CA PHE A 148 -18.53 7.70 5.06
C PHE A 148 -19.24 6.41 5.51
N LEU A 149 -18.56 5.48 6.18
CA LEU A 149 -19.19 4.29 6.74
C LEU A 149 -19.84 4.56 8.10
N LYS A 150 -19.44 5.63 8.79
CA LYS A 150 -19.94 5.94 10.14
C LYS A 150 -21.45 6.20 10.17
N GLU A 151 -22.03 6.67 9.07
CA GLU A 151 -23.49 6.86 8.95
C GLU A 151 -24.27 5.53 8.88
N TYR A 152 -23.60 4.41 8.63
CA TYR A 152 -24.20 3.08 8.54
C TYR A 152 -23.87 2.18 9.74
N ILE A 153 -23.35 2.76 10.83
CA ILE A 153 -23.08 2.03 12.08
C ILE A 153 -24.34 2.03 12.93
N PHE A 154 -24.77 0.84 13.34
CA PHE A 154 -25.92 0.63 14.21
C PHE A 154 -25.47 -0.06 15.51
N GLU A 155 -26.20 0.17 16.60
CA GLU A 155 -25.80 -0.33 17.93
C GLU A 155 -26.39 -1.71 18.26
N ASP A 156 -27.63 -1.99 17.85
CA ASP A 156 -28.32 -3.23 18.19
C ASP A 156 -28.60 -4.10 16.95
N PRO A 157 -27.83 -5.17 16.71
CA PRO A 157 -28.09 -6.09 15.58
C PRO A 157 -29.44 -6.83 15.65
N LYS A 158 -30.18 -6.72 16.76
CA LYS A 158 -31.51 -7.31 16.92
C LYS A 158 -32.64 -6.40 16.44
N ASP A 159 -32.38 -5.12 16.19
CA ASP A 159 -33.36 -4.24 15.59
C ASP A 159 -33.62 -4.69 14.14
N LYS A 160 -34.88 -5.04 13.88
CA LYS A 160 -35.31 -5.60 12.59
C LYS A 160 -35.31 -4.56 11.49
N ASP A 161 -35.49 -3.28 11.83
CA ASP A 161 -35.63 -2.21 10.85
C ASP A 161 -34.27 -1.81 10.23
N ILE A 162 -33.16 -2.16 10.88
CA ILE A 162 -31.79 -1.93 10.38
C ILE A 162 -31.59 -2.61 9.03
N TRP A 163 -32.17 -3.80 8.82
CA TRP A 163 -32.00 -4.59 7.60
C TRP A 163 -32.71 -4.00 6.37
N ASN A 164 -33.47 -2.91 6.54
CA ASN A 164 -33.98 -2.11 5.42
C ASN A 164 -32.88 -1.23 4.79
N ASN A 165 -31.74 -1.07 5.46
CA ASN A 165 -30.61 -0.32 4.95
C ASN A 165 -29.73 -1.21 4.06
N LYS A 166 -29.28 -0.65 2.93
CA LYS A 166 -28.37 -1.35 2.01
C LYS A 166 -26.99 -1.57 2.61
N ASN A 167 -26.56 -0.72 3.54
CA ASN A 167 -25.27 -0.85 4.21
C ASN A 167 -25.53 -0.86 5.71
N VAL A 168 -24.93 -1.82 6.41
CA VAL A 168 -25.14 -2.03 7.85
C VAL A 168 -23.84 -2.48 8.49
N PHE A 169 -23.40 -1.77 9.52
CA PHE A 169 -22.22 -2.12 10.32
C PHE A 169 -22.53 -2.09 11.82
N PHE A 170 -21.80 -2.89 12.57
CA PHE A 170 -21.89 -2.99 14.03
C PHE A 170 -20.48 -2.93 14.62
N ARG A 171 -20.22 -1.88 15.41
CA ARG A 171 -18.90 -1.64 16.00
C ARG A 171 -18.50 -2.77 16.94
N LEU A 172 -17.22 -3.16 16.90
CA LEU A 172 -16.64 -4.08 17.88
C LEU A 172 -15.76 -3.33 18.87
N ASN A 173 -15.80 -3.74 20.13
CA ASN A 173 -14.84 -3.23 21.11
C ASN A 173 -13.57 -4.11 21.12
N HIS A 174 -12.55 -3.67 21.87
CA HIS A 174 -11.27 -4.39 21.93
C HIS A 174 -11.38 -5.79 22.55
N ASN A 175 -12.32 -6.01 23.47
CA ASN A 175 -12.55 -7.31 24.09
C ASN A 175 -13.19 -8.27 23.09
N ASP A 176 -14.18 -7.82 22.30
CA ASP A 176 -14.81 -8.65 21.27
C ASP A 176 -13.75 -9.12 20.25
N ILE A 177 -12.90 -8.21 19.80
CA ILE A 177 -11.80 -8.51 18.88
C ILE A 177 -10.84 -9.54 19.51
N HIS A 178 -10.48 -9.36 20.78
CA HIS A 178 -9.62 -10.30 21.49
C HIS A 178 -10.23 -11.70 21.62
N ASP A 179 -11.53 -11.78 21.89
CA ASP A 179 -12.26 -13.04 21.96
C ASP A 179 -12.28 -13.75 20.61
N TYR A 180 -12.47 -13.01 19.50
CA TYR A 180 -12.40 -13.57 18.15
C TYR A 180 -10.99 -14.04 17.77
N GLU A 181 -9.95 -13.26 18.07
CA GLU A 181 -8.56 -13.67 17.86
C GLU A 181 -8.25 -14.98 18.61
N SER A 182 -8.73 -15.09 19.85
CA SER A 182 -8.56 -16.26 20.71
C SER A 182 -9.27 -17.49 20.16
N LYS A 183 -10.54 -17.34 19.74
CA LYS A 183 -11.32 -18.43 19.12
C LYS A 183 -10.71 -18.93 17.81
N LEU A 184 -10.14 -18.02 17.01
CA LEU A 184 -9.51 -18.35 15.74
C LEU A 184 -8.06 -18.82 15.87
N GLY A 185 -7.46 -18.73 17.07
CA GLY A 185 -6.06 -19.08 17.30
C GLY A 185 -5.07 -18.21 16.52
N ARG A 186 -5.45 -16.98 16.13
CA ARG A 186 -4.61 -16.08 15.34
C ARG A 186 -4.84 -14.61 15.70
N LYS A 187 -3.80 -13.80 15.63
CA LYS A 187 -3.90 -12.34 15.75
C LYS A 187 -4.36 -11.71 14.45
N PHE A 188 -5.23 -10.71 14.54
CA PHE A 188 -5.66 -9.90 13.41
C PHE A 188 -4.60 -8.84 13.10
N PRO A 189 -4.41 -8.50 11.80
CA PRO A 189 -3.63 -7.33 11.41
C PRO A 189 -4.14 -6.08 12.12
N ARG A 190 -3.24 -5.12 12.38
CA ARG A 190 -3.58 -3.90 13.11
C ARG A 190 -4.68 -3.11 12.40
N GLU A 191 -4.56 -2.99 11.09
CA GLU A 191 -5.47 -2.28 10.20
C GLU A 191 -6.89 -2.85 10.29
N LEU A 192 -7.03 -4.18 10.39
CA LEU A 192 -8.32 -4.83 10.54
C LEU A 192 -8.94 -4.55 11.92
N LYS A 193 -8.12 -4.48 12.97
CA LYS A 193 -8.61 -4.13 14.31
C LYS A 193 -9.05 -2.69 14.38
N ASP A 194 -8.27 -1.78 13.80
CA ASP A 194 -8.59 -0.35 13.75
C ASP A 194 -9.91 -0.15 12.97
N PHE A 195 -10.11 -0.86 11.85
CA PHE A 195 -11.39 -0.88 11.13
C PHE A 195 -12.55 -1.40 11.99
N PHE A 196 -12.37 -2.52 12.72
CA PHE A 196 -13.43 -3.06 13.58
C PHE A 196 -13.80 -2.14 14.74
N VAL A 197 -12.83 -1.39 15.28
CA VAL A 197 -13.07 -0.40 16.34
C VAL A 197 -13.74 0.85 15.79
N GLU A 198 -13.32 1.33 14.63
CA GLU A 198 -13.83 2.58 14.05
C GLU A 198 -15.21 2.39 13.42
N VAL A 199 -15.35 1.33 12.62
CA VAL A 199 -16.53 0.99 11.81
C VAL A 199 -17.27 -0.21 12.37
N GLY A 200 -16.56 -1.32 12.58
CA GLY A 200 -17.17 -2.60 12.97
C GLY A 200 -17.22 -3.64 11.86
N TYR A 201 -17.94 -4.73 12.11
CA TYR A 201 -18.25 -5.73 11.09
C TYR A 201 -19.59 -5.40 10.44
N GLY A 202 -19.80 -5.78 9.19
CA GLY A 202 -21.03 -5.40 8.51
C GLY A 202 -21.12 -5.88 7.07
N PHE A 203 -22.13 -5.36 6.39
CA PHE A 203 -22.51 -5.73 5.04
C PHE A 203 -22.66 -4.48 4.20
N LEU A 204 -22.08 -4.53 2.99
CA LEU A 204 -22.25 -3.51 1.97
C LEU A 204 -23.16 -4.04 0.88
N ARG A 205 -24.09 -3.20 0.41
CA ARG A 205 -25.10 -3.58 -0.58
C ARG A 205 -25.82 -4.87 -0.21
N CYS A 206 -26.30 -4.96 1.03
CA CYS A 206 -27.31 -5.95 1.42
C CYS A 206 -28.50 -5.83 0.47
N ASP A 207 -28.58 -6.76 -0.50
CA ASP A 207 -29.83 -7.11 -1.15
C ASP A 207 -30.45 -8.25 -0.34
N VAL A 208 -31.76 -8.24 -0.21
CA VAL A 208 -32.53 -9.20 0.61
C VAL A 208 -32.34 -10.65 0.12
N ASN A 209 -31.76 -10.83 -1.07
CA ASN A 209 -31.54 -12.11 -1.72
C ASN A 209 -30.11 -12.67 -1.60
N ASP A 210 -29.11 -11.87 -1.19
CA ASP A 210 -27.70 -12.26 -1.19
C ASP A 210 -27.14 -12.37 0.24
N TYR A 211 -27.56 -13.40 0.97
CA TYR A 211 -27.02 -13.76 2.29
C TYR A 211 -25.67 -14.48 2.20
N ILE A 212 -24.69 -13.91 1.51
CA ILE A 212 -23.32 -14.41 1.52
C ILE A 212 -22.61 -13.66 2.66
N ASN A 213 -22.23 -14.37 3.73
CA ASN A 213 -21.50 -13.91 4.94
C ASN A 213 -22.29 -13.76 6.27
N ARG A 214 -23.37 -14.52 6.51
CA ARG A 214 -23.80 -14.73 7.91
C ARG A 214 -22.94 -15.81 8.58
N ILE A 215 -22.26 -15.46 9.67
CA ILE A 215 -21.89 -16.44 10.70
C ILE A 215 -23.17 -16.62 11.52
N ASP A 216 -23.85 -17.75 11.32
CA ASP A 216 -24.99 -18.13 12.16
C ASP A 216 -24.51 -18.35 13.59
N LEU A 217 -24.71 -17.35 14.45
CA LEU A 217 -24.63 -17.53 15.89
C LEU A 217 -25.94 -18.19 16.35
N LYS A 218 -25.89 -19.51 16.52
CA LYS A 218 -26.93 -20.27 17.23
C LYS A 218 -26.91 -19.98 18.72
#